data_AF-A0A8T7FAH1-F1
#
_entry.id   AF-A0A8T7FAH1-F1
#
_cell.length_a   1.000
_cell.length_b   1.000
_cell.length_c   1.000
_cell.angle_alpha   90.00
_cell.angle_beta   90.00
_cell.angle_gamma   90.00
#
_symmetry.space_group_name_H-M   'P 1'
#
loop_
_entity.id
_entity.type
_entity.pdbx_description
1 polymer ?
#
loop_
_entity_poly.entity_id
_entity_poly.type
_entity_poly.pdbx_seq_one_letter_code
_entity_poly.pdbx_strand_id
1 'polypeptide(L)'
;MSTDFLHSAAEDNFAHIKVVGVGGGGGNAVNRMIDEGMGGVEFIAINTDSQALILSKAKTRVRIGDKLTRGLGAGGNPEIGRKAAEESADEIYEVLRGADMVFITCGMGGGTGTGAAPIVAQAARELGALTIGVVTRPFTFEGARRQQSSESGIEALKGQVDTLIVIPNDRLLQIVDKKASLQQAFAMADDVLRQGIQGISELITVPGLINLDFNDVRAIMSEGGAALMAVGRAKGEDRARQAAEAAISSNLLDVTIDGARGILFNVTGGPNMSLFEVNEAAAIIKETAHPDVNLIFGAVIDENMGDEIRITVIATGFEQGTRVGVRRPNQPANDWAQPRQQYQQPQQPQYQPQPTYYQQPPTQHQAPPPAQYQPPQPPPPAAEPP
;
A
#
# COMPACT_ATOMS: atom_id res chain seq x y z
N MET A 1 -6.31 -23.41 53.75
CA MET A 1 -4.87 -23.14 53.59
C MET A 1 -4.41 -23.94 52.38
N SER A 2 -4.71 -23.47 51.18
CA SER A 2 -3.86 -22.61 50.34
C SER A 2 -3.14 -23.45 49.28
N THR A 3 -3.82 -23.70 48.16
CA THR A 3 -3.24 -24.25 46.92
C THR A 3 -3.77 -23.49 45.70
N ASP A 4 -3.88 -22.16 45.81
CA ASP A 4 -4.32 -21.23 44.74
C ASP A 4 -3.25 -20.15 44.48
N PHE A 5 -1.98 -20.54 44.33
CA PHE A 5 -0.91 -19.59 44.05
C PHE A 5 0.17 -20.19 43.14
N LEU A 6 -0.18 -20.70 41.95
CA LEU A 6 0.79 -20.89 40.84
C LEU A 6 0.03 -21.01 39.49
N HIS A 7 -0.64 -19.94 39.04
CA HIS A 7 -1.09 -19.81 37.64
C HIS A 7 -1.13 -18.33 37.19
N SER A 8 -0.09 -17.54 37.48
CA SER A 8 0.02 -16.17 36.94
C SER A 8 1.48 -15.71 36.74
N ALA A 9 2.30 -16.51 36.05
CA ALA A 9 3.65 -16.08 35.67
C ALA A 9 4.16 -16.87 34.45
N ALA A 10 3.49 -16.68 33.32
CA ALA A 10 4.02 -16.86 31.96
C ALA A 10 2.93 -16.37 31.00
N GLU A 11 2.65 -15.06 30.99
CA GLU A 11 2.17 -14.47 29.74
C GLU A 11 3.39 -14.53 28.81
N ASP A 12 3.39 -15.50 27.91
CA ASP A 12 4.46 -15.62 26.92
C ASP A 12 4.60 -14.27 26.21
N ASN A 13 5.82 -13.73 26.23
CA ASN A 13 6.18 -12.37 25.82
C ASN A 13 6.16 -12.21 24.28
N PHE A 14 5.03 -12.57 23.66
CA PHE A 14 4.79 -12.43 22.22
C PHE A 14 4.46 -10.98 21.89
N ALA A 15 5.02 -10.48 20.79
CA ALA A 15 4.73 -9.13 20.33
C ALA A 15 3.23 -8.97 20.02
N HIS A 16 2.62 -7.92 20.54
CA HIS A 16 1.22 -7.56 20.28
C HIS A 16 1.10 -6.87 18.92
N ILE A 17 0.70 -7.65 17.92
CA ILE A 17 0.52 -7.17 16.54
C ILE A 17 -0.95 -6.81 16.27
N LYS A 18 -1.20 -5.60 15.78
CA LYS A 18 -2.53 -5.15 15.34
C LYS A 18 -2.55 -4.87 13.84
N VAL A 19 -3.62 -5.29 13.16
CA VAL A 19 -3.86 -5.04 11.73
C VAL A 19 -5.08 -4.16 11.58
N VAL A 20 -4.88 -2.95 11.05
CA VAL A 20 -5.89 -1.90 10.95
C VAL A 20 -6.29 -1.68 9.50
N GLY A 21 -7.51 -2.11 9.17
CA GLY A 21 -8.12 -1.86 7.87
C GLY A 21 -8.82 -0.51 7.85
N VAL A 22 -8.31 0.44 7.07
CA VAL A 22 -8.86 1.80 6.99
C VAL A 22 -9.66 2.01 5.70
N GLY A 23 -10.94 2.38 5.84
CA GLY A 23 -11.86 2.56 4.72
C GLY A 23 -12.31 1.24 4.08
N GLY A 24 -12.99 1.33 2.93
CA GLY A 24 -13.58 0.16 2.26
C GLY A 24 -12.54 -0.89 1.81
N GLY A 25 -11.48 -0.46 1.10
CA GLY A 25 -10.43 -1.38 0.63
C GLY A 25 -9.68 -2.04 1.80
N GLY A 26 -9.35 -1.29 2.85
CA GLY A 26 -8.70 -1.85 4.04
C GLY A 26 -9.62 -2.83 4.79
N GLY A 27 -10.90 -2.50 4.92
CA GLY A 27 -11.89 -3.39 5.52
C GLY A 27 -12.08 -4.70 4.75
N ASN A 28 -12.06 -4.65 3.42
CA ASN A 28 -12.11 -5.86 2.58
C ASN A 28 -10.87 -6.74 2.77
N ALA A 29 -9.67 -6.14 2.78
CA ALA A 29 -8.44 -6.85 3.03
C ALA A 29 -8.43 -7.53 4.41
N VAL A 30 -8.86 -6.82 5.47
CA VAL A 30 -9.01 -7.38 6.82
C VAL A 30 -10.01 -8.54 6.85
N ASN A 31 -11.17 -8.39 6.21
CA ASN A 31 -12.15 -9.47 6.15
C ASN A 31 -11.56 -10.72 5.47
N ARG A 32 -10.78 -10.55 4.41
CA ARG A 32 -10.10 -11.65 3.74
C ARG A 32 -9.02 -12.29 4.63
N MET A 33 -8.23 -11.51 5.35
CA MET A 33 -7.24 -12.04 6.30
C MET A 33 -7.90 -12.93 7.36
N ILE A 34 -9.07 -12.51 7.86
CA ILE A 34 -9.86 -13.29 8.82
C ILE A 34 -10.41 -14.58 8.18
N ASP A 35 -10.94 -14.48 6.95
CA ASP A 35 -11.49 -15.63 6.23
C ASP A 35 -10.45 -16.70 5.88
N GLU A 36 -9.23 -16.27 5.57
CA GLU A 36 -8.08 -17.14 5.31
C GLU A 36 -7.40 -17.63 6.61
N GLY A 37 -7.94 -17.28 7.77
CA GLY A 37 -7.49 -17.82 9.05
C GLY A 37 -6.16 -17.26 9.55
N MET A 38 -5.79 -16.04 9.17
CA MET A 38 -4.57 -15.39 9.69
C MET A 38 -4.64 -15.24 11.22
N GLY A 39 -3.75 -15.94 11.92
CA GLY A 39 -3.65 -15.94 13.37
C GLY A 39 -2.57 -15.03 13.94
N GLY A 40 -2.52 -14.92 15.27
CA GLY A 40 -1.47 -14.19 15.99
C GLY A 40 -1.54 -12.66 15.89
N VAL A 41 -2.62 -12.11 15.33
CA VAL A 41 -2.80 -10.66 15.16
C VAL A 41 -4.22 -10.24 15.60
N GLU A 42 -4.36 -9.01 16.08
CA GLU A 42 -5.66 -8.40 16.37
C GLU A 42 -6.15 -7.58 15.16
N PHE A 43 -7.35 -7.87 14.66
CA PHE A 43 -7.93 -7.11 13.55
C PHE A 43 -8.83 -5.96 14.02
N ILE A 44 -8.58 -4.78 13.47
CA ILE A 44 -9.35 -3.54 13.69
C ILE A 44 -9.84 -3.02 12.34
N ALA A 45 -11.13 -2.67 12.25
CA ALA A 45 -11.69 -1.99 11.09
C ALA A 45 -12.06 -0.55 11.43
N ILE A 46 -11.55 0.42 10.67
CA ILE A 46 -11.82 1.85 10.85
C ILE A 46 -12.47 2.40 9.60
N ASN A 47 -13.67 2.98 9.72
CA ASN A 47 -14.36 3.55 8.56
C ASN A 47 -15.31 4.70 8.92
N THR A 48 -15.60 5.56 7.95
CA THR A 48 -16.67 6.56 8.03
C THR A 48 -18.02 6.00 7.55
N ASP A 49 -17.99 4.88 6.83
CA ASP A 49 -19.19 4.20 6.32
C ASP A 49 -19.68 3.14 7.31
N SER A 50 -20.89 3.37 7.84
CA SER A 50 -21.54 2.48 8.79
C SER A 50 -21.96 1.13 8.20
N GLN A 51 -22.36 1.09 6.93
CA GLN A 51 -22.76 -0.16 6.27
C GLN A 51 -21.56 -1.07 6.08
N ALA A 52 -20.43 -0.50 5.67
CA ALA A 52 -19.18 -1.23 5.54
C ALA A 52 -18.71 -1.82 6.88
N LEU A 53 -18.84 -1.09 7.99
CA LEU A 53 -18.46 -1.58 9.32
C LEU A 53 -19.35 -2.70 9.85
N ILE A 54 -20.66 -2.66 9.53
CA ILE A 54 -21.58 -3.75 9.89
C ILE A 54 -21.15 -5.07 9.22
N LEU A 55 -20.65 -5.00 7.99
CA LEU A 55 -20.16 -6.15 7.23
C LEU A 55 -18.72 -6.56 7.61
N SER A 56 -18.05 -5.82 8.50
CA SER A 56 -16.71 -6.17 8.93
C SER A 56 -16.72 -7.38 9.87
N LYS A 57 -15.78 -8.29 9.63
CA LYS A 57 -15.52 -9.47 10.46
C LYS A 57 -14.55 -9.17 11.60
N ALA A 58 -13.94 -7.99 11.62
CA ALA A 58 -13.05 -7.55 12.69
C ALA A 58 -13.84 -7.45 14.01
N LYS A 59 -13.25 -7.94 15.10
CA LYS A 59 -13.84 -7.86 16.45
C LYS A 59 -13.96 -6.40 16.88
N THR A 60 -12.91 -5.62 16.64
CA THR A 60 -12.83 -4.20 16.97
C THR A 60 -13.19 -3.37 15.73
N ARG A 61 -14.19 -2.49 15.87
CA ARG A 61 -14.72 -1.65 14.78
C ARG A 61 -14.85 -0.22 15.29
N VAL A 62 -14.21 0.72 14.60
CA VAL A 62 -14.23 2.14 14.94
C VAL A 62 -14.90 2.92 13.83
N ARG A 63 -16.01 3.57 14.16
CA ARG A 63 -16.70 4.46 13.23
C ARG A 63 -16.22 5.88 13.47
N ILE A 64 -15.58 6.46 12.46
CA ILE A 64 -14.96 7.79 12.58
C ILE A 64 -15.79 8.87 11.87
N GLY A 65 -15.76 10.09 12.38
CA GLY A 65 -16.36 11.26 11.74
C GLY A 65 -17.88 11.24 11.71
N ASP A 66 -18.52 10.87 12.82
CA ASP A 66 -19.97 10.80 12.95
C ASP A 66 -20.65 12.15 12.69
N LYS A 67 -20.05 13.26 13.17
CA LYS A 67 -20.60 14.60 12.97
C LYS A 67 -20.47 15.05 11.51
N LEU A 68 -19.40 14.65 10.83
CA LEU A 68 -19.10 15.06 9.46
C LEU A 68 -19.86 14.25 8.41
N THR A 69 -19.92 12.93 8.58
CA THR A 69 -20.39 12.02 7.53
C THR A 69 -21.77 11.45 7.81
N ARG A 70 -22.22 11.49 9.07
CA ARG A 70 -23.47 10.83 9.52
C ARG A 70 -23.50 9.33 9.17
N GLY A 71 -22.33 8.69 9.12
CA GLY A 71 -22.18 7.27 8.80
C GLY A 71 -22.34 6.91 7.32
N LEU A 72 -22.32 7.89 6.41
CA LEU A 72 -22.51 7.71 4.97
C LEU A 72 -21.20 7.64 4.17
N GLY A 73 -20.06 7.68 4.86
CA GLY A 73 -18.75 7.68 4.21
C GLY A 73 -18.23 9.06 3.81
N ALA A 74 -16.96 9.11 3.39
CA ALA A 74 -16.26 10.35 3.03
C ALA A 74 -16.53 10.85 1.58
N GLY A 75 -17.39 10.17 0.81
CA GLY A 75 -17.75 10.59 -0.56
C GLY A 75 -16.57 10.71 -1.54
N GLY A 76 -15.50 9.94 -1.32
CA GLY A 76 -14.29 10.02 -2.14
C GLY A 76 -13.42 11.27 -1.90
N ASN A 77 -13.69 12.04 -0.83
CA ASN A 77 -12.91 13.22 -0.47
C ASN A 77 -11.91 12.90 0.68
N PRO A 78 -10.59 12.92 0.42
CA PRO A 78 -9.57 12.67 1.44
C PRO A 78 -9.64 13.62 2.64
N GLU A 79 -9.97 14.90 2.42
CA GLU A 79 -10.04 15.87 3.51
C GLU A 79 -11.15 15.56 4.51
N ILE A 80 -12.26 14.97 4.05
CA ILE A 80 -13.32 14.48 4.95
C ILE A 80 -12.82 13.28 5.74
N GLY A 81 -12.10 12.35 5.09
CA GLY A 81 -11.48 11.20 5.76
C GLY A 81 -10.48 11.62 6.85
N ARG A 82 -9.63 12.61 6.56
CA ARG A 82 -8.66 13.16 7.51
C ARG A 82 -9.36 13.79 8.71
N LYS A 83 -10.30 14.72 8.48
CA LYS A 83 -11.04 15.38 9.55
C LYS A 83 -11.88 14.41 10.39
N ALA A 84 -12.42 13.36 9.76
CA ALA A 84 -13.14 12.30 10.47
C ALA A 84 -12.23 11.55 11.44
N ALA A 85 -11.00 11.24 11.02
CA ALA A 85 -10.02 10.60 11.89
C ALA A 85 -9.56 11.54 13.02
N GLU A 86 -9.32 12.81 12.73
CA GLU A 86 -8.99 13.84 13.73
C GLU A 86 -10.10 14.03 14.77
N GLU A 87 -11.37 14.04 14.33
CA GLU A 87 -12.53 14.10 15.21
C GLU A 87 -12.58 12.93 16.19
N SER A 88 -12.06 11.77 15.78
CA SER A 88 -12.18 10.50 16.50
C SER A 88 -10.81 10.01 16.99
N ALA A 89 -9.85 10.92 17.17
CA ALA A 89 -8.47 10.59 17.50
C ALA A 89 -8.38 9.78 18.80
N ASP A 90 -9.10 10.21 19.86
CA ASP A 90 -9.11 9.52 21.16
C ASP A 90 -9.50 8.04 21.02
N GLU A 91 -10.53 7.73 20.23
CA GLU A 91 -10.97 6.36 19.97
C GLU A 91 -9.89 5.56 19.22
N ILE A 92 -9.20 6.20 18.28
CA ILE A 92 -8.08 5.60 17.54
C ILE A 92 -6.92 5.29 18.51
N TYR A 93 -6.53 6.21 19.40
CA TYR A 93 -5.47 5.93 20.39
C TYR A 93 -5.84 4.78 21.32
N GLU A 94 -7.08 4.73 21.80
CA GLU A 94 -7.53 3.68 22.71
C GLU A 94 -7.46 2.29 22.06
N VAL A 95 -7.90 2.13 20.81
CA VAL A 95 -7.83 0.82 20.14
C VAL A 95 -6.41 0.42 19.74
N LEU A 96 -5.50 1.38 19.56
CA LEU A 96 -4.10 1.11 19.19
C LEU A 96 -3.20 0.88 20.41
N ARG A 97 -3.61 1.31 21.61
CA ARG A 97 -2.80 1.19 22.83
C ARG A 97 -2.32 -0.25 23.07
N GLY A 98 -1.07 -0.39 23.51
CA GLY A 98 -0.45 -1.67 23.84
C GLY A 98 0.00 -2.50 22.64
N ALA A 99 -0.03 -1.96 21.42
CA ALA A 99 0.54 -2.61 20.25
C ALA A 99 2.06 -2.40 20.20
N ASP A 100 2.82 -3.48 20.01
CA ASP A 100 4.24 -3.42 19.69
C ASP A 100 4.43 -3.10 18.20
N MET A 101 3.51 -3.59 17.36
CA MET A 101 3.51 -3.38 15.92
C MET A 101 2.10 -3.17 15.38
N VAL A 102 1.97 -2.23 14.46
CA VAL A 102 0.70 -1.90 13.80
C VAL A 102 0.88 -1.94 12.29
N PHE A 103 0.14 -2.83 11.63
CA PHE A 103 -0.05 -2.80 10.18
C PHE A 103 -1.24 -1.91 9.83
N ILE A 104 -1.06 -1.01 8.89
CA ILE A 104 -2.13 -0.15 8.38
C ILE A 104 -2.35 -0.50 6.92
N THR A 105 -3.54 -0.99 6.60
CA THR A 105 -3.89 -1.36 5.24
C THR A 105 -5.08 -0.56 4.73
N CYS A 106 -4.94 -0.04 3.51
CA CYS A 106 -6.02 0.67 2.83
C CYS A 106 -5.81 0.69 1.31
N GLY A 107 -6.91 0.92 0.59
CA GLY A 107 -6.87 1.29 -0.82
C GLY A 107 -6.75 2.81 -0.97
N MET A 108 -5.69 3.27 -1.60
CA MET A 108 -5.44 4.69 -1.84
C MET A 108 -6.28 5.22 -3.00
N GLY A 109 -6.58 6.52 -2.98
CA GLY A 109 -7.35 7.21 -4.00
C GLY A 109 -8.84 7.41 -3.64
N GLY A 110 -9.33 6.73 -2.60
CA GLY A 110 -10.63 6.98 -1.99
C GLY A 110 -10.64 8.19 -1.04
N GLY A 111 -11.72 8.35 -0.26
CA GLY A 111 -11.81 9.40 0.76
C GLY A 111 -11.27 8.94 2.13
N THR A 112 -11.89 7.92 2.71
CA THR A 112 -11.55 7.44 4.06
C THR A 112 -10.13 6.88 4.14
N GLY A 113 -9.78 5.91 3.30
CA GLY A 113 -8.45 5.28 3.32
C GLY A 113 -7.33 6.30 3.15
N THR A 114 -7.40 7.11 2.08
CA THR A 114 -6.41 8.15 1.75
C THR A 114 -6.24 9.21 2.85
N GLY A 115 -7.33 9.66 3.45
CA GLY A 115 -7.30 10.76 4.43
C GLY A 115 -7.06 10.31 5.87
N ALA A 116 -7.64 9.17 6.28
CA ALA A 116 -7.58 8.70 7.66
C ALA A 116 -6.34 7.85 7.95
N ALA A 117 -5.80 7.11 6.97
CA ALA A 117 -4.67 6.22 7.22
C ALA A 117 -3.42 6.94 7.77
N PRO A 118 -3.04 8.15 7.29
CA PRO A 118 -1.93 8.90 7.88
C PRO A 118 -2.16 9.28 9.35
N ILE A 119 -3.39 9.61 9.74
CA ILE A 119 -3.74 9.96 11.12
C ILE A 119 -3.68 8.74 12.03
N VAL A 120 -4.18 7.59 11.56
CA VAL A 120 -4.07 6.30 12.27
C VAL A 120 -2.59 5.92 12.45
N ALA A 121 -1.77 6.12 11.42
CA ALA A 121 -0.33 5.84 11.44
C ALA A 121 0.43 6.72 12.42
N GLN A 122 0.11 8.01 12.44
CA GLN A 122 0.66 8.95 13.40
C GLN A 122 0.34 8.51 14.84
N ALA A 123 -0.94 8.16 15.13
CA ALA A 123 -1.33 7.70 16.45
C ALA A 123 -0.59 6.43 16.89
N ALA A 124 -0.41 5.46 15.98
CA ALA A 124 0.37 4.24 16.26
C ALA A 124 1.82 4.55 16.62
N ARG A 125 2.48 5.43 15.87
CA ARG A 125 3.88 5.83 16.13
C ARG A 125 4.04 6.61 17.42
N GLU A 126 3.11 7.51 17.74
CA GLU A 126 3.15 8.25 19.00
C GLU A 126 2.97 7.34 20.22
N LEU A 127 2.29 6.21 20.05
CA LEU A 127 2.19 5.14 21.05
C LEU A 127 3.44 4.23 21.12
N GLY A 128 4.43 4.44 20.25
CA GLY A 128 5.69 3.70 20.22
C GLY A 128 5.67 2.41 19.40
N ALA A 129 4.57 2.12 18.69
CA ALA A 129 4.47 0.92 17.88
C ALA A 129 5.28 1.03 16.59
N LEU A 130 5.93 -0.07 16.19
CA LEU A 130 6.52 -0.21 14.86
C LEU A 130 5.39 -0.18 13.83
N THR A 131 5.33 0.87 13.01
CA THR A 131 4.18 1.16 12.17
C THR A 131 4.49 0.91 10.70
N ILE A 132 3.79 -0.05 10.09
CA ILE A 132 4.01 -0.48 8.71
C ILE A 132 2.75 -0.22 7.87
N GLY A 133 2.87 0.60 6.84
CA GLY A 133 1.80 0.83 5.87
C GLY A 133 1.86 -0.20 4.73
N VAL A 134 0.76 -0.89 4.44
CA VAL A 134 0.63 -1.81 3.29
C VAL A 134 -0.59 -1.41 2.47
N VAL A 135 -0.36 -0.69 1.37
CA VAL A 135 -1.43 0.06 0.68
C VAL A 135 -1.42 -0.19 -0.81
N THR A 136 -2.58 -0.08 -1.46
CA THR A 136 -2.69 -0.22 -2.92
C THR A 136 -2.87 1.12 -3.62
N ARG A 137 -2.24 1.27 -4.79
CA ARG A 137 -2.62 2.31 -5.77
C ARG A 137 -3.85 1.82 -6.56
N PRO A 138 -4.74 2.73 -6.97
CA PRO A 138 -5.90 2.35 -7.78
C PRO A 138 -5.47 1.80 -9.16
N PHE A 139 -6.36 1.08 -9.82
CA PHE A 139 -6.16 0.72 -11.23
C PHE A 139 -6.24 1.98 -12.11
N THR A 140 -5.51 2.00 -13.23
CA THR A 140 -5.56 3.12 -14.18
C THR A 140 -7.00 3.37 -14.69
N PHE A 141 -7.82 2.33 -14.84
CA PHE A 141 -9.21 2.47 -15.29
C PHE A 141 -10.12 3.20 -14.28
N GLU A 142 -9.72 3.30 -13.01
CA GLU A 142 -10.50 4.00 -11.98
C GLU A 142 -10.43 5.53 -12.13
N GLY A 143 -9.55 6.03 -12.99
CA GLY A 143 -9.51 7.42 -13.43
C GLY A 143 -8.46 8.29 -12.73
N ALA A 144 -8.03 9.35 -13.43
CA ALA A 144 -6.93 10.22 -13.01
C ALA A 144 -7.14 10.89 -11.64
N ARG A 145 -8.39 11.20 -11.27
CA ARG A 145 -8.70 11.80 -9.96
C ARG A 145 -8.33 10.88 -8.81
N ARG A 146 -8.61 9.57 -8.92
CA ARG A 146 -8.20 8.59 -7.89
C ARG A 146 -6.69 8.46 -7.83
N GLN A 147 -6.02 8.45 -8.99
CA GLN A 147 -4.55 8.38 -9.04
C GLN A 147 -3.89 9.61 -8.36
N GLN A 148 -4.37 10.82 -8.64
CA GLN A 148 -3.84 12.02 -8.02
C GLN A 148 -4.05 12.00 -6.50
N SER A 149 -5.26 11.62 -6.07
CA SER A 149 -5.59 11.42 -4.66
C SER A 149 -4.67 10.39 -4.01
N SER A 150 -4.41 9.26 -4.68
CA SER A 150 -3.54 8.21 -4.13
C SER A 150 -2.11 8.66 -3.95
N GLU A 151 -1.51 9.39 -4.91
CA GLU A 151 -0.13 9.87 -4.74
C GLU A 151 -0.02 10.85 -3.56
N SER A 152 -1.00 11.75 -3.39
CA SER A 152 -1.01 12.64 -2.22
C SER A 152 -1.16 11.90 -0.89
N GLY A 153 -2.00 10.86 -0.84
CA GLY A 153 -2.17 10.05 0.37
C GLY A 153 -0.96 9.18 0.69
N ILE A 154 -0.29 8.63 -0.32
CA ILE A 154 0.95 7.85 -0.17
C ILE A 154 2.05 8.74 0.40
N GLU A 155 2.23 9.96 -0.12
CA GLU A 155 3.25 10.88 0.38
C GLU A 155 2.95 11.31 1.82
N ALA A 156 1.69 11.60 2.15
CA ALA A 156 1.29 11.91 3.52
C ALA A 156 1.52 10.73 4.48
N LEU A 157 1.19 9.50 4.06
CA LEU A 157 1.37 8.30 4.86
C LEU A 157 2.86 7.97 5.06
N LYS A 158 3.70 8.17 4.05
CA LYS A 158 5.14 7.88 4.10
C LYS A 158 5.85 8.61 5.25
N GLY A 159 5.42 9.83 5.57
CA GLY A 159 5.96 10.57 6.71
C GLY A 159 5.49 10.08 8.09
N GLN A 160 4.47 9.22 8.12
CA GLN A 160 3.78 8.76 9.32
C GLN A 160 3.94 7.26 9.58
N VAL A 161 4.75 6.55 8.81
CA VAL A 161 5.07 5.13 9.01
C VAL A 161 6.58 4.93 9.05
N ASP A 162 7.04 3.84 9.66
CA ASP A 162 8.44 3.46 9.63
C ASP A 162 8.78 2.81 8.28
N THR A 163 7.88 1.96 7.77
CA THR A 163 7.99 1.34 6.44
C THR A 163 6.68 1.46 5.66
N LEU A 164 6.77 1.80 4.36
CA LEU A 164 5.60 1.87 3.46
C LEU A 164 5.75 0.93 2.26
N ILE A 165 4.93 -0.11 2.21
CA ILE A 165 4.78 -1.02 1.07
C ILE A 165 3.63 -0.52 0.20
N VAL A 166 3.94 -0.17 -1.05
CA VAL A 166 2.94 0.31 -2.02
C VAL A 166 2.77 -0.71 -3.15
N ILE A 167 1.55 -1.23 -3.29
CA ILE A 167 1.19 -2.22 -4.30
C ILE A 167 0.46 -1.54 -5.47
N PRO A 168 1.05 -1.51 -6.67
CA PRO A 168 0.38 -0.99 -7.86
C PRO A 168 -0.65 -1.99 -8.42
N ASN A 169 -1.95 -1.68 -8.29
CA ASN A 169 -3.01 -2.59 -8.76
C ASN A 169 -2.92 -2.94 -10.25
N ASP A 170 -2.38 -2.06 -11.10
CA ASP A 170 -2.18 -2.36 -12.53
C ASP A 170 -1.26 -3.55 -12.78
N ARG A 171 -0.37 -3.91 -11.83
CA ARG A 171 0.46 -5.11 -11.95
C ARG A 171 -0.33 -6.39 -11.77
N LEU A 172 -1.42 -6.33 -11.01
CA LEU A 172 -2.34 -7.45 -10.84
C LEU A 172 -3.01 -7.82 -12.17
N LEU A 173 -3.23 -6.83 -13.05
CA LEU A 173 -3.77 -7.07 -14.40
C LEU A 173 -2.84 -7.89 -15.30
N GLN A 174 -1.54 -7.94 -14.99
CA GLN A 174 -0.58 -8.76 -15.75
C GLN A 174 -0.59 -10.23 -15.30
N ILE A 175 -1.10 -10.48 -14.09
CA ILE A 175 -1.13 -11.79 -13.45
C ILE A 175 -2.48 -12.47 -13.69
N VAL A 176 -3.57 -11.70 -13.83
CA VAL A 176 -4.90 -12.24 -14.12
C VAL A 176 -5.07 -12.64 -15.59
N ASP A 177 -5.88 -13.68 -15.82
CA ASP A 177 -6.39 -13.99 -17.15
C ASP A 177 -7.13 -12.77 -17.73
N LYS A 178 -6.98 -12.50 -19.03
CA LYS A 178 -7.69 -11.43 -19.75
C LYS A 178 -9.22 -11.52 -19.62
N LYS A 179 -9.75 -12.67 -19.21
CA LYS A 179 -11.19 -12.91 -18.94
C LYS A 179 -11.60 -12.65 -17.49
N ALA A 180 -10.69 -12.23 -16.61
CA ALA A 180 -11.00 -11.98 -15.21
C ALA A 180 -12.04 -10.86 -15.06
N SER A 181 -13.02 -11.10 -14.19
CA SER A 181 -14.03 -10.11 -13.81
C SER A 181 -13.45 -9.03 -12.91
N LEU A 182 -14.15 -7.90 -12.81
CA LEU A 182 -13.78 -6.80 -11.90
C LEU A 182 -13.69 -7.27 -10.44
N GLN A 183 -14.59 -8.15 -10.01
CA GLN A 183 -14.57 -8.71 -8.65
C GLN A 183 -13.32 -9.54 -8.39
N GLN A 184 -12.88 -10.33 -9.38
CA GLN A 184 -11.65 -11.11 -9.27
C GLN A 184 -10.40 -10.22 -9.21
N ALA A 185 -10.39 -9.09 -9.93
CA ALA A 185 -9.28 -8.15 -9.88
C ALA A 185 -9.13 -7.49 -8.50
N PHE A 186 -10.23 -7.02 -7.88
CA PHE A 186 -10.18 -6.50 -6.52
C PHE A 186 -9.87 -7.57 -5.48
N ALA A 187 -10.41 -8.78 -5.66
CA ALA A 187 -10.08 -9.90 -4.80
C ALA A 187 -8.58 -10.24 -4.82
N MET A 188 -7.92 -10.09 -5.97
CA MET A 188 -6.47 -10.24 -6.07
C MET A 188 -5.74 -9.12 -5.32
N ALA A 189 -6.21 -7.88 -5.39
CA ALA A 189 -5.62 -6.77 -4.63
C ALA A 189 -5.68 -7.02 -3.12
N ASP A 190 -6.83 -7.47 -2.63
CA ASP A 190 -7.01 -7.87 -1.23
C ASP A 190 -6.08 -9.03 -0.85
N ASP A 191 -5.88 -10.01 -1.73
CA ASP A 191 -4.97 -11.12 -1.49
C ASP A 191 -3.50 -10.68 -1.44
N VAL A 192 -3.07 -9.74 -2.28
CA VAL A 192 -1.69 -9.21 -2.21
C VAL A 192 -1.49 -8.39 -0.92
N LEU A 193 -2.49 -7.62 -0.48
CA LEU A 193 -2.45 -6.94 0.82
C LEU A 193 -2.32 -7.95 1.97
N ARG A 194 -3.10 -9.04 1.92
CA ARG A 194 -3.02 -10.15 2.87
C ARG A 194 -1.63 -10.78 2.89
N GLN A 195 -1.06 -11.11 1.74
CA GLN A 195 0.27 -11.70 1.63
C GLN A 195 1.37 -10.80 2.22
N GLY A 196 1.25 -9.47 2.04
CA GLY A 196 2.20 -8.51 2.63
C GLY A 196 2.20 -8.45 4.13
N ILE A 197 1.01 -8.47 4.73
CA ILE A 197 0.90 -8.51 6.18
C ILE A 197 1.29 -9.89 6.71
N GLN A 198 0.82 -10.96 6.08
CA GLN A 198 1.11 -12.35 6.45
C GLN A 198 2.61 -12.63 6.46
N GLY A 199 3.33 -12.22 5.41
CA GLY A 199 4.75 -12.54 5.25
C GLY A 199 5.63 -11.96 6.37
N ILE A 200 5.23 -10.82 6.95
CA ILE A 200 5.93 -10.22 8.09
C ILE A 200 5.41 -10.79 9.40
N SER A 201 4.09 -10.88 9.56
CA SER A 201 3.50 -11.30 10.84
C SER A 201 3.86 -12.74 11.19
N GLU A 202 3.85 -13.66 10.21
CA GLU A 202 4.17 -15.08 10.45
C GLU A 202 5.59 -15.29 10.97
N LEU A 203 6.54 -14.42 10.63
CA LEU A 203 7.92 -14.50 11.14
C LEU A 203 8.03 -14.24 12.64
N ILE A 204 7.03 -13.58 13.21
CA ILE A 204 6.99 -13.18 14.63
C ILE A 204 6.01 -14.07 15.40
N THR A 205 4.85 -14.37 14.79
CA THR A 205 3.72 -15.00 15.48
C THR A 205 3.68 -16.50 15.36
N VAL A 206 4.27 -17.08 14.30
CA VAL A 206 4.28 -18.52 14.09
C VAL A 206 5.62 -19.08 14.53
N PRO A 207 5.66 -20.05 15.46
CA PRO A 207 6.88 -20.77 15.77
C PRO A 207 7.42 -21.47 14.51
N GLY A 208 8.50 -20.94 13.95
CA GLY A 208 9.27 -21.50 12.87
C GLY A 208 10.40 -22.41 13.34
N LEU A 209 11.01 -23.11 12.38
CA LEU A 209 12.28 -23.84 12.59
C LEU A 209 13.43 -22.88 12.91
N ILE A 210 13.36 -21.68 12.31
CA ILE A 210 14.30 -20.58 12.54
C ILE A 210 13.43 -19.36 12.86
N ASN A 211 13.29 -19.09 14.16
CA ASN A 211 12.56 -17.93 14.66
C ASN A 211 13.42 -16.69 14.57
N LEU A 212 12.81 -15.60 14.13
CA LEU A 212 13.35 -14.25 14.25
C LEU A 212 12.82 -13.63 15.54
N ASP A 213 13.63 -12.81 16.19
CA ASP A 213 13.11 -11.99 17.28
C ASP A 213 12.45 -10.71 16.73
N PHE A 214 11.61 -10.08 17.55
CA PHE A 214 10.92 -8.84 17.16
C PHE A 214 11.90 -7.69 16.88
N ASN A 215 13.05 -7.66 17.55
CA ASN A 215 14.04 -6.58 17.43
C ASN A 215 14.79 -6.66 16.10
N ASP A 216 15.02 -7.86 15.58
CA ASP A 216 15.59 -8.13 14.26
C ASP A 216 14.69 -7.57 13.15
N VAL A 217 13.40 -7.88 13.21
CA VAL A 217 12.39 -7.32 12.28
C VAL A 217 12.32 -5.80 12.44
N ARG A 218 12.31 -5.31 13.68
CA ARG A 218 12.29 -3.88 13.97
C ARG A 218 13.51 -3.16 13.42
N ALA A 219 14.70 -3.74 13.49
CA ALA A 219 15.92 -3.13 12.97
C ALA A 219 15.81 -2.86 11.46
N ILE A 220 15.43 -3.87 10.66
CA ILE A 220 15.28 -3.71 9.20
C ILE A 220 14.11 -2.80 8.83
N MET A 221 12.97 -2.91 9.51
CA MET A 221 11.77 -2.15 9.17
C MET A 221 11.79 -0.72 9.70
N SER A 222 12.67 -0.39 10.66
CA SER A 222 12.87 0.99 11.14
C SER A 222 13.88 1.78 10.32
N GLU A 223 14.78 1.11 9.57
CA GLU A 223 15.72 1.79 8.66
C GLU A 223 15.00 2.53 7.52
N GLY A 224 13.77 2.09 7.22
CA GLY A 224 12.66 2.94 6.81
C GLY A 224 12.69 3.61 5.42
N GLY A 225 11.52 3.63 4.78
CA GLY A 225 11.32 4.23 3.46
C GLY A 225 10.25 3.51 2.63
N ALA A 226 10.28 3.73 1.32
CA ALA A 226 9.52 2.88 0.41
C ALA A 226 10.08 1.46 0.50
N ALA A 227 9.21 0.50 0.71
CA ALA A 227 9.54 -0.91 0.73
C ALA A 227 8.76 -1.65 -0.35
N LEU A 228 9.25 -2.82 -0.66
CA LEU A 228 8.73 -3.62 -1.74
C LEU A 228 8.65 -5.07 -1.29
N MET A 229 7.56 -5.73 -1.70
CA MET A 229 7.30 -7.12 -1.40
C MET A 229 7.25 -7.92 -2.69
N ALA A 230 7.88 -9.09 -2.67
CA ALA A 230 7.75 -10.12 -3.67
C ALA A 230 7.36 -11.45 -3.03
N VAL A 231 6.59 -12.26 -3.77
CA VAL A 231 6.24 -13.63 -3.36
C VAL A 231 6.51 -14.56 -4.53
N GLY A 232 7.26 -15.62 -4.28
CA GLY A 232 7.50 -16.71 -5.22
C GLY A 232 7.02 -18.04 -4.65
N ARG A 233 6.55 -18.93 -5.53
CA ARG A 233 6.06 -20.27 -5.17
C ARG A 233 6.55 -21.27 -6.20
N ALA A 234 6.94 -22.45 -5.74
CA ALA A 234 7.30 -23.55 -6.62
C ALA A 234 7.10 -24.91 -5.94
N LYS A 235 7.12 -25.98 -6.73
CA LYS A 235 6.93 -27.38 -6.30
C LYS A 235 7.92 -28.28 -7.03
N GLY A 236 8.22 -29.44 -6.45
CA GLY A 236 9.07 -30.45 -7.06
C GLY A 236 10.57 -30.22 -6.81
N GLU A 237 11.41 -30.73 -7.72
CA GLU A 237 12.86 -30.52 -7.67
C GLU A 237 13.22 -29.05 -7.88
N ASP A 238 14.28 -28.59 -7.22
CA ASP A 238 14.75 -27.20 -7.24
C ASP A 238 13.67 -26.16 -6.86
N ARG A 239 12.62 -26.56 -6.13
CA ARG A 239 11.52 -25.67 -5.72
C ARG A 239 12.00 -24.44 -4.94
N ALA A 240 13.04 -24.57 -4.12
CA ALA A 240 13.57 -23.42 -3.37
C ALA A 240 14.21 -22.38 -4.28
N ARG A 241 15.08 -22.81 -5.21
CA ARG A 241 15.65 -21.96 -6.25
C ARG A 241 14.58 -21.29 -7.10
N GLN A 242 13.66 -22.08 -7.64
CA GLN A 242 12.60 -21.56 -8.51
C GLN A 242 11.68 -20.55 -7.78
N ALA A 243 11.35 -20.81 -6.52
CA ALA A 243 10.57 -19.88 -5.71
C ALA A 243 11.36 -18.59 -5.42
N ALA A 244 12.66 -18.68 -5.16
CA ALA A 244 13.52 -17.52 -4.92
C ALA A 244 13.63 -16.67 -6.20
N GLU A 245 13.92 -17.30 -7.34
CA GLU A 245 13.96 -16.66 -8.66
C GLU A 245 12.63 -15.97 -8.99
N ALA A 246 11.50 -16.66 -8.79
CA ALA A 246 10.17 -16.10 -9.02
C ALA A 246 9.86 -14.90 -8.11
N ALA A 247 10.35 -14.90 -6.86
CA ALA A 247 10.22 -13.78 -5.95
C ALA A 247 11.04 -12.58 -6.47
N ILE A 248 12.33 -12.76 -6.75
CA ILE A 248 13.20 -11.65 -7.19
C ILE A 248 12.82 -11.09 -8.57
N SER A 249 12.18 -11.91 -9.42
CA SER A 249 11.73 -11.50 -10.76
C SER A 249 10.26 -11.07 -10.81
N SER A 250 9.60 -10.88 -9.66
CA SER A 250 8.16 -10.63 -9.61
C SER A 250 7.76 -9.33 -10.32
N ASN A 251 6.66 -9.37 -11.08
CA ASN A 251 6.11 -8.19 -11.75
C ASN A 251 5.47 -7.18 -10.79
N LEU A 252 5.34 -7.51 -9.51
CA LEU A 252 4.92 -6.59 -8.46
C LEU A 252 6.02 -5.57 -8.11
N LEU A 253 7.25 -5.81 -8.57
CA LEU A 253 8.42 -5.00 -8.32
C LEU A 253 8.50 -3.84 -9.33
N ASP A 254 8.23 -2.61 -8.90
CA ASP A 254 8.47 -1.41 -9.72
C ASP A 254 9.97 -1.04 -9.81
N VAL A 255 10.77 -1.56 -8.88
CA VAL A 255 12.23 -1.38 -8.77
C VAL A 255 12.85 -2.75 -8.57
N THR A 256 14.03 -3.01 -9.14
CA THR A 256 14.76 -4.24 -8.85
C THR A 256 15.16 -4.28 -7.38
N ILE A 257 15.35 -5.48 -6.82
CA ILE A 257 15.84 -5.64 -5.44
C ILE A 257 17.27 -5.07 -5.30
N ASP A 258 17.96 -4.88 -6.42
CA ASP A 258 19.24 -4.20 -6.53
C ASP A 258 19.24 -2.86 -5.76
N GLY A 259 20.12 -2.75 -4.76
CA GLY A 259 20.27 -1.55 -3.95
C GLY A 259 19.42 -1.49 -2.69
N ALA A 260 18.66 -2.54 -2.38
CA ALA A 260 18.09 -2.71 -1.04
C ALA A 260 19.21 -2.91 -0.01
N ARG A 261 19.15 -2.16 1.09
CA ARG A 261 20.11 -2.24 2.21
C ARG A 261 19.60 -3.13 3.35
N GLY A 262 18.29 -3.33 3.42
CA GLY A 262 17.67 -4.30 4.32
C GLY A 262 16.82 -5.29 3.52
N ILE A 263 17.00 -6.58 3.77
CA ILE A 263 16.14 -7.62 3.21
C ILE A 263 15.68 -8.53 4.34
N LEU A 264 14.37 -8.68 4.45
CA LEU A 264 13.72 -9.70 5.25
C LEU A 264 13.10 -10.71 4.28
N PHE A 265 13.39 -12.00 4.45
CA PHE A 265 12.65 -13.03 3.71
C PHE A 265 12.17 -14.18 4.58
N ASN A 266 11.02 -14.71 4.24
CA ASN A 266 10.41 -15.87 4.90
C ASN A 266 10.36 -17.03 3.90
N VAL A 267 10.77 -18.22 4.34
CA VAL A 267 10.59 -19.47 3.61
C VAL A 267 9.52 -20.29 4.32
N THR A 268 8.35 -20.45 3.70
CA THR A 268 7.30 -21.36 4.16
C THR A 268 7.33 -22.63 3.32
N GLY A 269 7.36 -23.80 3.96
CA GLY A 269 7.33 -25.08 3.25
C GLY A 269 6.76 -26.21 4.10
N GLY A 270 6.56 -27.37 3.49
CA GLY A 270 6.12 -28.57 4.20
C GLY A 270 7.19 -29.13 5.15
N PRO A 271 6.86 -30.13 5.98
CA PRO A 271 7.80 -30.79 6.89
C PRO A 271 9.02 -31.42 6.21
N ASN A 272 8.96 -31.62 4.88
CA ASN A 272 10.06 -32.11 4.05
C ASN A 272 11.04 -31.01 3.62
N MET A 273 10.81 -29.75 3.97
CA MET A 273 11.72 -28.65 3.67
C MET A 273 13.05 -28.83 4.39
N SER A 274 14.13 -28.81 3.62
CA SER A 274 15.49 -29.04 4.09
C SER A 274 16.24 -27.73 4.34
N LEU A 275 17.27 -27.79 5.20
CA LEU A 275 18.20 -26.67 5.39
C LEU A 275 18.93 -26.29 4.09
N PHE A 276 19.18 -27.26 3.21
CA PHE A 276 19.81 -27.03 1.91
C PHE A 276 18.96 -26.11 1.03
N GLU A 277 17.65 -26.38 0.96
CA GLU A 277 16.69 -25.55 0.24
C GLU A 277 16.64 -24.11 0.76
N VAL A 278 16.62 -23.94 2.10
CA VAL A 278 16.64 -22.60 2.73
C VAL A 278 17.94 -21.86 2.39
N ASN A 279 19.09 -22.55 2.46
CA ASN A 279 20.39 -21.95 2.14
C ASN A 279 20.53 -21.58 0.65
N GLU A 280 19.98 -22.39 -0.25
CA GLU A 280 19.97 -22.09 -1.68
C GLU A 280 19.15 -20.83 -1.99
N ALA A 281 17.95 -20.73 -1.41
CA ALA A 281 17.11 -19.53 -1.53
C ALA A 281 17.84 -18.27 -1.00
N ALA A 282 18.50 -18.39 0.16
CA ALA A 282 19.25 -17.30 0.77
C ALA A 282 20.40 -16.81 -0.14
N ALA A 283 21.12 -17.72 -0.78
CA ALA A 283 22.23 -17.40 -1.68
C ALA A 283 21.75 -16.58 -2.88
N ILE A 284 20.67 -17.01 -3.53
CA ILE A 284 20.09 -16.33 -4.71
C ILE A 284 19.62 -14.92 -4.36
N ILE A 285 18.92 -14.77 -3.24
CA ILE A 285 18.43 -13.45 -2.79
C ILE A 285 19.62 -12.54 -2.47
N LYS A 286 20.66 -13.05 -1.81
CA LYS A 286 21.85 -12.27 -1.46
C LYS A 286 22.66 -11.83 -2.69
N GLU A 287 22.76 -12.66 -3.72
CA GLU A 287 23.50 -12.34 -4.96
C GLU A 287 22.89 -11.16 -5.73
N THR A 288 21.58 -10.91 -5.57
CA THR A 288 20.87 -9.80 -6.24
C THR A 288 20.78 -8.54 -5.39
N ALA A 289 21.18 -8.60 -4.11
CA ALA A 289 21.11 -7.49 -3.18
C ALA A 289 22.40 -6.66 -3.16
N HIS A 290 22.38 -5.55 -2.41
CA HIS A 290 23.60 -4.77 -2.17
C HIS A 290 24.65 -5.62 -1.41
N PRO A 291 25.97 -5.50 -1.67
CA PRO A 291 27.00 -6.29 -0.96
C PRO A 291 26.96 -6.15 0.56
N ASP A 292 26.63 -4.95 1.03
CA ASP A 292 26.47 -4.62 2.46
C ASP A 292 25.02 -4.76 2.96
N VAL A 293 24.19 -5.58 2.30
CA VAL A 293 22.80 -5.80 2.72
C VAL A 293 22.75 -6.44 4.11
N ASN A 294 21.93 -5.88 4.98
CA ASN A 294 21.48 -6.56 6.19
C ASN A 294 20.36 -7.53 5.81
N LEU A 295 20.68 -8.82 5.78
CA LEU A 295 19.78 -9.88 5.34
C LEU A 295 19.37 -10.73 6.55
N ILE A 296 18.07 -10.78 6.80
CA ILE A 296 17.43 -11.54 7.88
C ILE A 296 16.45 -12.53 7.25
N PHE A 297 16.42 -13.75 7.78
CA PHE A 297 15.58 -14.80 7.25
C PHE A 297 14.91 -15.65 8.32
N GLY A 298 13.67 -16.04 8.05
CA GLY A 298 12.96 -17.03 8.84
C GLY A 298 12.52 -18.22 8.00
N ALA A 299 12.26 -19.32 8.68
CA ALA A 299 11.76 -20.55 8.06
C ALA A 299 10.59 -21.11 8.87
N VAL A 300 9.43 -21.23 8.22
CA VAL A 300 8.17 -21.69 8.82
C VAL A 300 7.75 -23.02 8.17
N ILE A 301 7.32 -23.97 8.99
CA ILE A 301 6.76 -25.24 8.53
C ILE A 301 5.24 -25.15 8.54
N ASP A 302 4.63 -25.39 7.38
CA ASP A 302 3.18 -25.53 7.22
C ASP A 302 2.87 -26.93 6.71
N GLU A 303 2.22 -27.74 7.55
CA GLU A 303 1.87 -29.13 7.25
C GLU A 303 0.95 -29.27 6.02
N ASN A 304 0.23 -28.21 5.65
CA ASN A 304 -0.70 -28.22 4.52
C ASN A 304 -0.02 -27.98 3.17
N MET A 305 1.26 -27.59 3.14
CA MET A 305 1.96 -27.24 1.90
C MET A 305 2.47 -28.44 1.11
N GLY A 306 2.60 -29.62 1.73
CA GLY A 306 3.14 -30.82 1.08
C GLY A 306 4.49 -30.52 0.41
N ASP A 307 4.56 -30.67 -0.91
CA ASP A 307 5.78 -30.44 -1.70
C ASP A 307 5.97 -28.98 -2.17
N GLU A 308 5.13 -28.04 -1.74
CA GLU A 308 5.26 -26.62 -2.08
C GLU A 308 6.26 -25.88 -1.17
N ILE A 309 7.01 -24.95 -1.77
CA ILE A 309 7.74 -23.90 -1.05
C ILE A 309 7.23 -22.54 -1.52
N ARG A 310 7.02 -21.65 -0.56
CA ARG A 310 6.66 -20.24 -0.75
C ARG A 310 7.75 -19.39 -0.12
N ILE A 311 8.29 -18.45 -0.89
CA ILE A 311 9.28 -17.47 -0.43
C ILE A 311 8.67 -16.08 -0.54
N THR A 312 8.61 -15.38 0.58
CA THR A 312 8.21 -13.97 0.63
C THR A 312 9.43 -13.12 0.91
N VAL A 313 9.75 -12.16 0.05
CA VAL A 313 10.89 -11.25 0.18
C VAL A 313 10.38 -9.83 0.37
N ILE A 314 10.95 -9.13 1.35
CA ILE A 314 10.64 -7.74 1.67
C ILE A 314 11.95 -6.97 1.71
N ALA A 315 12.07 -6.01 0.81
CA ALA A 315 13.25 -5.19 0.65
C ALA A 315 12.96 -3.76 1.12
N THR A 316 13.89 -3.20 1.91
CA THR A 316 13.85 -1.85 2.48
C THR A 316 15.17 -1.13 2.25
N GLY A 317 15.22 0.18 2.56
CA GLY A 317 16.46 0.94 2.52
C GLY A 317 16.99 1.23 1.11
N PHE A 318 16.12 1.31 0.11
CA PHE A 318 16.49 1.74 -1.25
C PHE A 318 17.07 3.17 -1.23
N GLU A 319 18.18 3.40 -1.93
CA GLU A 319 18.83 4.71 -1.97
C GLU A 319 17.88 5.81 -2.48
N GLN A 320 17.82 6.94 -1.77
CA GLN A 320 17.11 8.14 -2.21
C GLN A 320 17.83 8.76 -3.42
N GLY A 321 17.56 8.22 -4.60
CA GLY A 321 18.18 8.67 -5.86
C GLY A 321 17.56 8.01 -7.09
N THR A 322 16.99 6.81 -6.95
CA THR A 322 16.21 6.17 -8.00
C THR A 322 14.82 6.80 -8.02
N ARG A 323 14.69 7.88 -8.79
CA ARG A 323 13.38 8.42 -9.16
C ARG A 323 12.50 7.25 -9.61
N VAL A 324 11.26 7.21 -9.13
CA VAL A 324 10.15 6.39 -9.68
C VAL A 324 9.94 6.84 -11.12
N GLY A 325 10.79 6.34 -12.01
CA GLY A 325 10.83 6.67 -13.41
C GLY A 325 10.07 5.59 -14.14
N VAL A 326 8.86 5.89 -14.57
CA VAL A 326 8.13 5.14 -15.58
C VAL A 326 9.11 4.74 -16.68
N ARG A 327 9.44 3.44 -16.80
CA ARG A 327 10.17 2.91 -17.94
C ARG A 327 9.36 3.25 -19.19
N ARG A 328 9.74 4.32 -19.89
CA ARG A 328 9.21 4.60 -21.22
C ARG A 328 9.74 3.50 -22.15
N PRO A 329 8.90 2.87 -22.99
CA PRO A 329 9.34 1.85 -23.92
C PRO A 329 10.46 2.38 -24.82
N ASN A 330 11.54 1.59 -24.92
CA ASN A 330 12.68 1.81 -25.80
C ASN A 330 12.22 2.18 -27.22
N GLN A 331 12.52 3.39 -27.67
CA GLN A 331 12.63 3.68 -29.10
C GLN A 331 14.07 3.34 -29.53
N PRO A 332 14.27 2.56 -30.61
CA PRO A 332 15.60 2.19 -31.06
C PRO A 332 16.39 3.43 -31.50
N ALA A 333 17.62 3.52 -31.01
CA ALA A 333 18.57 4.57 -31.33
C ALA A 333 18.99 4.49 -32.80
N ASN A 334 18.73 5.55 -33.56
CA ASN A 334 19.34 5.75 -34.88
C ASN A 334 20.66 6.51 -34.71
N ASP A 335 21.74 5.80 -35.02
CA ASP A 335 23.11 6.28 -35.11
C ASP A 335 23.26 7.15 -36.37
N TRP A 336 23.45 8.46 -36.20
CA TRP A 336 24.04 9.34 -37.23
C TRP A 336 24.91 10.39 -36.55
N ALA A 337 26.22 10.14 -36.56
CA ALA A 337 27.24 11.10 -36.16
C ALA A 337 27.30 12.28 -37.14
N GLN A 338 27.31 13.51 -36.62
CA GLN A 338 27.74 14.70 -37.36
C GLN A 338 28.77 15.52 -36.56
N PRO A 339 29.71 16.22 -37.22
CA PRO A 339 30.85 16.85 -36.57
C PRO A 339 30.47 18.15 -35.88
N ARG A 340 31.04 18.38 -34.68
CA ARG A 340 30.90 19.64 -33.92
C ARG A 340 31.51 20.82 -34.69
N GLN A 341 30.68 21.75 -35.15
CA GLN A 341 31.10 23.13 -35.41
C GLN A 341 31.02 23.95 -34.13
N GLN A 342 32.12 24.64 -33.82
CA GLN A 342 32.30 25.48 -32.66
C GLN A 342 31.64 26.84 -32.92
N TYR A 343 30.43 27.06 -32.39
CA TYR A 343 29.78 28.36 -32.48
C TYR A 343 30.24 29.27 -31.32
N GLN A 344 30.84 30.41 -31.70
CA GLN A 344 31.16 31.54 -30.84
C GLN A 344 29.86 32.19 -30.33
N GLN A 345 29.86 32.58 -29.05
CA GLN A 345 28.74 33.31 -28.43
C GLN A 345 28.58 34.71 -29.04
N PRO A 346 27.37 35.12 -29.48
CA PRO A 346 27.10 36.51 -29.81
C PRO A 346 26.97 37.36 -28.55
N GLN A 347 27.65 38.51 -28.52
CA GLN A 347 27.49 39.54 -27.50
C GLN A 347 26.06 40.12 -27.52
N GLN A 348 25.47 40.34 -26.33
CA GLN A 348 24.17 40.98 -26.18
C GLN A 348 24.21 42.46 -26.59
N PRO A 349 23.23 42.97 -27.36
CA PRO A 349 23.09 44.40 -27.58
C PRO A 349 22.49 45.11 -26.35
N GLN A 350 23.10 46.23 -25.96
CA GLN A 350 22.55 47.17 -24.97
C GLN A 350 21.24 47.79 -25.47
N TYR A 351 20.17 47.67 -24.67
CA TYR A 351 18.89 48.34 -24.91
C TYR A 351 18.97 49.82 -24.49
N GLN A 352 18.72 50.74 -25.43
CA GLN A 352 18.36 52.13 -25.13
C GLN A 352 16.82 52.25 -25.10
N PRO A 353 16.22 52.95 -24.11
CA PRO A 353 14.78 53.11 -24.04
C PRO A 353 14.27 54.14 -25.06
N GLN A 354 13.27 53.76 -25.87
CA GLN A 354 12.50 54.66 -26.74
C GLN A 354 11.24 55.18 -26.04
N PRO A 355 10.68 56.34 -26.45
CA PRO A 355 9.55 56.98 -25.77
C PRO A 355 8.21 56.25 -26.01
N THR A 356 7.44 56.12 -24.93
CA THR A 356 6.08 55.57 -24.89
C THR A 356 5.09 56.41 -25.70
N TYR A 357 4.46 55.79 -26.70
CA TYR A 357 3.20 56.29 -27.28
C TYR A 357 2.02 55.73 -26.47
N TYR A 358 1.17 56.63 -25.96
CA TYR A 358 -0.09 56.28 -25.31
C TYR A 358 -1.04 55.63 -26.32
N GLN A 359 -1.31 54.33 -26.16
CA GLN A 359 -2.42 53.66 -26.83
C GLN A 359 -3.72 53.93 -26.05
N GLN A 360 -4.75 54.40 -26.76
CA GLN A 360 -6.10 54.56 -26.21
C GLN A 360 -6.71 53.19 -25.86
N PRO A 361 -7.55 53.10 -24.81
CA PRO A 361 -8.17 51.85 -24.41
C PRO A 361 -9.20 51.36 -25.45
N PRO A 362 -9.35 50.04 -25.63
CA PRO A 362 -10.31 49.48 -26.57
C PRO A 362 -11.75 49.71 -26.10
N THR A 363 -12.62 50.02 -27.07
CA THR A 363 -14.07 50.19 -26.92
C THR A 363 -14.73 48.90 -26.44
N GLN A 364 -15.50 49.02 -25.36
CA GLN A 364 -16.34 47.95 -24.80
C GLN A 364 -17.36 47.49 -25.84
N HIS A 365 -17.24 46.25 -26.30
CA HIS A 365 -18.33 45.57 -26.97
C HIS A 365 -19.38 45.17 -25.91
N GLN A 366 -20.56 45.75 -26.01
CA GLN A 366 -21.72 45.39 -25.19
C GLN A 366 -22.14 43.95 -25.47
N ALA A 367 -22.30 43.15 -24.40
CA ALA A 367 -22.91 41.83 -24.48
C ALA A 367 -24.40 41.95 -24.87
N PRO A 368 -24.95 41.04 -25.69
CA PRO A 368 -26.38 41.02 -25.97
C PRO A 368 -27.19 40.66 -24.71
N PRO A 369 -28.44 41.15 -24.59
CA PRO A 369 -29.26 40.92 -23.40
C PRO A 369 -29.64 39.44 -23.25
N PRO A 370 -29.86 38.95 -22.01
CA PRO A 370 -30.25 37.58 -21.76
C PRO A 370 -31.65 37.28 -22.32
N ALA A 371 -31.79 36.10 -22.94
CA ALA A 371 -33.07 35.59 -23.43
C ALA A 371 -34.05 35.38 -22.26
N GLN A 372 -35.28 35.88 -22.40
CA GLN A 372 -36.37 35.63 -21.46
C GLN A 372 -36.75 34.15 -21.45
N TYR A 373 -36.70 33.54 -20.28
CA TYR A 373 -37.13 32.17 -20.05
C TYR A 373 -38.67 32.10 -20.11
N GLN A 374 -39.24 31.42 -21.12
CA GLN A 374 -40.66 31.05 -21.16
C GLN A 374 -40.84 29.66 -20.54
N PRO A 375 -41.73 29.50 -19.53
CA PRO A 375 -42.03 28.18 -19.00
C PRO A 375 -42.77 27.31 -20.04
N PRO A 376 -42.52 25.99 -20.08
CA PRO A 376 -43.17 25.09 -21.03
C PRO A 376 -44.68 25.01 -20.80
N GLN A 377 -45.45 25.03 -21.89
CA GLN A 377 -46.90 24.83 -21.85
C GLN A 377 -47.25 23.39 -21.43
N PRO A 378 -48.33 23.19 -20.64
CA PRO A 378 -48.77 21.86 -20.26
C PRO A 378 -49.30 21.07 -21.48
N PRO A 379 -49.14 19.74 -21.50
CA PRO A 379 -49.60 18.90 -22.60
C PRO A 379 -51.14 18.89 -22.70
N PRO A 380 -51.69 18.72 -23.91
CA PRO A 380 -53.14 18.63 -24.11
C PRO A 380 -53.71 17.36 -23.46
N PRO A 381 -54.99 17.38 -23.01
CA PRO A 381 -55.61 16.24 -22.36
C PRO A 381 -55.77 15.06 -23.32
N ALA A 382 -55.52 13.86 -22.80
CA ALA A 382 -55.67 12.60 -23.53
C ALA A 382 -57.14 12.35 -23.89
N ALA A 383 -57.38 11.94 -25.13
CA ALA A 383 -58.70 11.51 -25.59
C ALA A 383 -59.09 10.18 -24.94
N GLU A 384 -60.31 10.11 -24.39
CA GLU A 384 -60.91 8.87 -23.90
C GLU A 384 -61.25 7.93 -25.08
N PRO A 385 -60.94 6.63 -24.99
CA PRO A 385 -61.35 5.65 -25.99
C PRO A 385 -62.84 5.25 -25.82
N PRO A 386 -63.50 4.82 -26.91
CA PRO A 386 -64.91 4.45 -26.93
C PRO A 386 -65.25 3.14 -26.22
#